data_AF-A0A9P1APU7-F1
#
_entry.id   AF-A0A9P1APU7-F1
#
_cell.length_a   1.000
_cell.length_b   1.000
_cell.length_c   1.000
_cell.angle_alpha   90.00
_cell.angle_beta   90.00
_cell.angle_gamma   90.00
#
_symmetry.space_group_name_H-M   'P 1'
#
loop_
_entity.id
_entity.type
_entity.pdbx_description
1 polymer ?
#
loop_
_entity_poly.entity_id
_entity_poly.type
_entity_poly.pdbx_seq_one_letter_code
_entity_poly.pdbx_strand_id
1 'polypeptide(L)'
;MPGWTDLSHETKTEIVNRLDLMSRNALKSCARAERALVDGTDLFLPRVRFVFQGDAALIAAYSSIDRFLRLEFWKDKEKNVVIHRSENDFNMKPSARIPNGDILESAVSVLKSLFAHKNIFLGGLEMELPDVRNYEKWGHDIMRQLVGYRFRARKVIFNWRNFGEDFLFNALCVREDLEERARIGMEIGTYGIEKGYYYVLDSFEFCNADAKPAFSSTIVMSESENNVNFAIAALAFARKMGYARVRSKIIKANFPKPNVKGHKDVKILRTDSVVAGVSLYVCTSACGMWVYAVRDDAQHLFIETFKSVRCGLGWLCKKCSDPFEFAYHRDLARRSVHEPHFTGIMIPPITASHADFMKDVKKLGEAYVKLDKSREKKESLASVPVKSSTFLAVKSSSSIRVSLLISIQMFFFFLWYNSFSSLLLNWVFANFTAGILLFFYY
;
A
#
# COMPACT_ATOMS: atom_id res chain seq x y z
N MET A 1 -22.05 -34.34 32.30
CA MET A 1 -20.83 -33.83 31.61
C MET A 1 -20.51 -32.48 32.21
N PRO A 2 -19.24 -32.17 32.52
CA PRO A 2 -18.85 -30.82 32.92
C PRO A 2 -19.16 -29.83 31.78
N GLY A 3 -19.80 -28.72 32.12
CA GLY A 3 -20.18 -27.64 31.20
C GLY A 3 -19.32 -26.39 31.37
N TRP A 4 -19.63 -25.35 30.59
CA TRP A 4 -18.93 -24.06 30.66
C TRP A 4 -18.90 -23.45 32.08
N THR A 5 -19.97 -23.64 32.86
CA THR A 5 -20.07 -23.15 34.24
C THR A 5 -19.06 -23.81 35.19
N ASP A 6 -18.58 -24.99 34.84
CA ASP A 6 -17.70 -25.80 35.70
C ASP A 6 -16.21 -25.49 35.45
N LEU A 7 -15.91 -24.69 34.43
CA LEU A 7 -14.55 -24.24 34.13
C LEU A 7 -14.09 -23.15 35.10
N SER A 8 -12.83 -23.23 35.52
CA SER A 8 -12.19 -22.18 36.32
C SER A 8 -12.14 -20.84 35.58
N HIS A 9 -12.05 -19.73 36.32
CA HIS A 9 -11.90 -18.41 35.71
C HIS A 9 -10.68 -18.34 34.79
N GLU A 10 -9.54 -18.90 35.22
CA GLU A 10 -8.29 -18.93 34.45
C GLU A 10 -8.46 -19.65 33.11
N THR A 11 -9.09 -20.83 33.11
CA THR A 11 -9.36 -21.60 31.89
C THR A 11 -10.27 -20.82 30.94
N LYS A 12 -11.30 -20.15 31.47
CA LYS A 12 -12.20 -19.32 30.65
C LYS A 12 -11.45 -18.12 30.05
N THR A 13 -10.60 -17.44 30.82
CA THR A 13 -9.74 -16.35 30.32
C THR A 13 -8.81 -16.83 29.21
N GLU A 14 -8.21 -18.02 29.34
CA GLU A 14 -7.36 -18.59 28.29
C GLU A 14 -8.16 -18.89 27.01
N ILE A 15 -9.38 -19.42 27.14
CA ILE A 15 -10.26 -19.64 25.99
C ILE A 15 -10.60 -18.31 25.32
N VAL A 16 -11.03 -17.30 26.09
CA VAL A 16 -11.36 -15.97 25.58
C VAL A 16 -10.18 -15.34 24.86
N ASN A 17 -8.96 -15.50 25.39
CA ASN A 17 -7.74 -15.01 24.76
C ASN A 17 -7.55 -15.52 23.32
N ARG A 18 -8.01 -16.74 23.04
CA ARG A 18 -7.90 -17.39 21.73
C ARG A 18 -9.08 -17.13 20.80
N LEU A 19 -10.18 -16.57 21.31
CA LEU A 19 -11.35 -16.22 20.51
C LEU A 19 -11.07 -15.00 19.63
N ASP A 20 -11.55 -15.06 18.39
CA ASP A 20 -11.61 -13.91 17.49
C ASP A 20 -12.61 -12.84 17.99
N LEU A 21 -12.57 -11.67 17.36
CA LEU A 21 -13.44 -10.54 17.70
C LEU A 21 -14.93 -10.90 17.73
N MET A 22 -15.40 -11.67 16.76
CA MET A 22 -16.82 -11.98 16.61
C MET A 22 -17.28 -13.03 17.62
N SER A 23 -16.46 -14.05 17.84
CA SER A 23 -16.65 -15.04 18.89
C SER A 23 -16.68 -14.40 20.28
N ARG A 24 -15.79 -13.42 20.54
CA ARG A 24 -15.82 -12.61 21.77
C ARG A 24 -17.12 -11.81 21.90
N ASN A 25 -17.55 -11.13 20.83
CA ASN A 25 -18.80 -10.36 20.85
C ASN A 25 -20.05 -11.23 21.03
N ALA A 26 -20.06 -12.44 20.46
CA ALA A 26 -21.12 -13.42 20.71
C ALA A 26 -21.14 -13.84 22.19
N LEU A 27 -19.97 -14.15 22.77
CA LEU A 27 -19.85 -14.54 24.17
C LEU A 27 -20.30 -13.44 25.15
N LYS A 28 -20.01 -12.16 24.86
CA LYS A 28 -20.53 -10.99 25.62
C LYS A 28 -22.06 -10.94 25.70
N SER A 29 -22.75 -11.60 24.77
CA SER A 29 -24.21 -11.62 24.69
C SER A 29 -24.84 -12.80 25.43
N CYS A 30 -24.04 -13.78 25.88
CA CYS A 30 -24.56 -14.98 26.55
C CYS A 30 -24.97 -14.75 28.00
N ALA A 31 -24.13 -14.06 28.80
CA ALA A 31 -24.45 -13.71 30.18
C ALA A 31 -23.60 -12.53 30.69
N ARG A 32 -24.01 -11.92 31.82
CA ARG A 32 -23.26 -10.81 32.44
C ARG A 32 -21.86 -11.21 32.90
N ALA A 33 -21.70 -12.42 33.43
CA ALA A 33 -20.40 -12.93 33.87
C ALA A 33 -19.43 -13.04 32.68
N GLU A 34 -19.91 -13.54 31.54
CA GLU A 34 -19.08 -13.70 30.34
C GLU A 34 -18.77 -12.37 29.67
N ARG A 35 -19.69 -11.40 29.74
CA ARG A 35 -19.38 -10.02 29.35
C ARG A 35 -18.24 -9.45 30.18
N ALA A 36 -18.30 -9.57 31.51
CA ALA A 36 -17.25 -9.09 32.40
C ALA A 36 -15.90 -9.79 32.12
N LEU A 37 -15.93 -11.10 31.85
CA LEU A 37 -14.75 -11.87 31.47
C LEU A 37 -14.13 -11.35 30.16
N VAL A 38 -14.94 -11.16 29.11
CA VAL A 38 -14.43 -10.65 27.82
C VAL A 38 -13.95 -9.21 27.95
N ASP A 39 -14.67 -8.35 28.67
CA ASP A 39 -14.29 -6.95 28.90
C ASP A 39 -13.02 -6.84 29.78
N GLY A 40 -12.76 -7.83 30.62
CA GLY A 40 -11.54 -7.96 31.42
C GLY A 40 -10.36 -8.63 30.70
N THR A 41 -10.55 -9.09 29.46
CA THR A 41 -9.50 -9.79 28.67
C THR A 41 -9.07 -8.94 27.49
N ASP A 42 -7.78 -8.64 27.39
CA ASP A 42 -7.25 -7.79 26.31
C ASP A 42 -7.43 -8.43 24.93
N LEU A 43 -7.60 -7.57 23.92
CA LEU A 43 -7.69 -7.93 22.51
C LEU A 43 -6.83 -6.98 21.68
N PHE A 44 -5.91 -7.54 20.90
CA PHE A 44 -5.16 -6.80 19.89
C PHE A 44 -5.75 -7.00 18.50
N LEU A 45 -5.98 -5.91 17.77
CA LEU A 45 -6.33 -5.94 16.35
C LEU A 45 -5.26 -5.23 15.53
N PRO A 46 -4.60 -5.89 14.56
CA PRO A 46 -3.61 -5.25 13.70
C PRO A 46 -4.09 -3.94 13.07
N ARG A 47 -5.33 -3.90 12.57
CA ARG A 47 -5.86 -2.72 11.91
C ARG A 47 -7.38 -2.69 11.90
N VAL A 48 -7.95 -1.50 12.11
CA VAL A 48 -9.36 -1.20 11.87
C VAL A 48 -9.42 -0.02 10.89
N ARG A 49 -10.21 -0.17 9.84
CA ARG A 49 -10.50 0.89 8.87
C ARG A 49 -11.93 1.34 9.03
N PHE A 50 -12.13 2.64 8.97
CA PHE A 50 -13.40 3.31 8.85
C PHE A 50 -13.36 4.20 7.62
N VAL A 51 -14.27 3.99 6.68
CA VAL A 51 -14.40 4.81 5.47
C VAL A 51 -15.79 5.40 5.45
N PHE A 52 -15.89 6.69 5.14
CA PHE A 52 -17.16 7.36 4.87
C PHE A 52 -17.05 8.15 3.57
N GLN A 53 -18.02 7.98 2.67
CA GLN A 53 -18.05 8.64 1.36
C GLN A 53 -19.34 9.45 1.12
N GLY A 54 -20.07 9.78 2.19
CA GLY A 54 -21.30 10.55 2.12
C GLY A 54 -22.53 9.67 1.95
N ASP A 55 -22.54 8.82 0.92
CA ASP A 55 -23.66 7.93 0.58
C ASP A 55 -23.49 6.49 1.10
N ALA A 56 -22.30 6.15 1.58
CA ALA A 56 -21.97 4.85 2.16
C ALA A 56 -20.87 4.96 3.21
N ALA A 57 -20.82 3.96 4.09
CA ALA A 57 -19.71 3.76 5.02
C ALA A 57 -19.22 2.31 5.02
N LEU A 58 -17.95 2.11 5.40
CA LEU A 58 -17.29 0.82 5.54
C LEU A 58 -16.56 0.76 6.89
N ILE A 59 -16.71 -0.36 7.59
CA ILE A 59 -15.83 -0.76 8.68
C ILE A 59 -15.14 -2.07 8.27
N ALA A 60 -13.82 -2.09 8.27
CA ALA A 60 -13.04 -3.32 8.04
C ALA A 60 -12.08 -3.55 9.21
N ALA A 61 -12.26 -4.63 9.95
CA ALA A 61 -11.44 -4.97 11.11
C ALA A 61 -10.62 -6.23 10.82
N TYR A 62 -9.30 -6.08 10.82
CA TYR A 62 -8.35 -7.14 10.50
C TYR A 62 -7.82 -7.76 11.79
N SER A 63 -8.00 -9.07 11.93
CA SER A 63 -7.31 -9.89 12.95
C SER A 63 -6.03 -10.51 12.39
N SER A 64 -5.97 -10.73 11.07
CA SER A 64 -4.78 -11.07 10.30
C SER A 64 -5.00 -10.68 8.83
N ILE A 65 -4.07 -10.99 7.92
CA ILE A 65 -4.23 -10.64 6.50
C ILE A 65 -5.44 -11.33 5.85
N ASP A 66 -5.65 -12.62 6.16
CA ASP A 66 -6.74 -13.43 5.59
C ASP A 66 -7.93 -13.53 6.56
N ARG A 67 -7.87 -12.84 7.70
CA ARG A 67 -8.94 -12.82 8.70
C ARG A 67 -9.42 -11.42 8.97
N PHE A 68 -10.56 -11.06 8.41
CA PHE A 68 -11.16 -9.75 8.56
C PHE A 68 -12.69 -9.80 8.61
N LEU A 69 -13.26 -8.91 9.42
CA LEU A 69 -14.68 -8.58 9.41
C LEU A 69 -14.88 -7.36 8.52
N ARG A 70 -15.90 -7.40 7.67
CA ARG A 70 -16.31 -6.28 6.84
C ARG A 70 -17.77 -5.93 7.10
N LEU A 71 -18.04 -4.66 7.35
CA LEU A 71 -19.39 -4.11 7.49
C LEU A 71 -19.54 -2.94 6.54
N GLU A 72 -20.58 -2.96 5.71
CA GLU A 72 -20.92 -1.83 4.84
C GLU A 72 -22.30 -1.29 5.14
N PHE A 73 -22.44 0.03 5.07
CA PHE A 73 -23.65 0.75 5.42
C PHE A 73 -24.13 1.48 4.17
N TRP A 74 -25.35 1.16 3.75
CA TRP A 74 -25.98 1.69 2.54
C TRP A 74 -27.39 2.16 2.82
N LYS A 75 -27.90 3.11 2.04
CA LYS A 75 -29.34 3.43 2.04
C LYS A 75 -30.09 2.48 1.11
N ASP A 76 -31.20 1.92 1.57
CA ASP A 76 -32.16 1.28 0.67
C ASP A 76 -33.13 2.29 0.04
N LYS A 77 -34.02 1.79 -0.83
CA LYS A 77 -35.04 2.60 -1.52
C LYS A 77 -35.99 3.31 -0.56
N GLU A 78 -36.18 2.76 0.64
CA GLU A 78 -37.03 3.32 1.70
C GLU A 78 -36.26 4.28 2.62
N LYS A 79 -35.01 4.61 2.27
CA LYS A 79 -34.10 5.47 3.05
C LYS A 79 -33.72 4.87 4.42
N ASN A 80 -33.87 3.57 4.62
CA ASN A 80 -33.33 2.89 5.80
C ASN A 80 -31.84 2.61 5.61
N VAL A 81 -31.08 2.52 6.69
CA VAL A 81 -29.68 2.08 6.62
C VAL A 81 -29.65 0.55 6.66
N VAL A 82 -29.12 -0.08 5.63
CA VAL A 82 -28.90 -1.52 5.54
C VAL A 82 -27.44 -1.81 5.81
N ILE A 83 -27.19 -2.63 6.84
CA ILE A 83 -25.86 -3.09 7.19
C ILE A 83 -25.62 -4.41 6.51
N HIS A 84 -24.66 -4.45 5.59
CA HIS A 84 -24.17 -5.67 5.00
C HIS A 84 -22.95 -6.16 5.76
N ARG A 85 -22.81 -7.47 5.92
CA ARG A 85 -21.68 -8.10 6.60
C ARG A 85 -21.05 -9.17 5.72
N SER A 86 -19.73 -9.25 5.76
CA SER A 86 -18.97 -10.41 5.28
C SER A 86 -17.78 -10.69 6.21
N GLU A 87 -17.27 -11.92 6.15
CA GLU A 87 -16.09 -12.34 6.90
C GLU A 87 -15.15 -13.12 5.98
N ASN A 88 -13.89 -12.68 5.90
CA ASN A 88 -12.82 -13.30 5.12
C ASN A 88 -13.12 -13.41 3.62
N ASP A 89 -14.15 -12.71 3.13
CA ASP A 89 -14.50 -12.59 1.73
C ASP A 89 -15.12 -11.21 1.45
N PHE A 90 -15.37 -10.93 0.17
CA PHE A 90 -16.00 -9.70 -0.30
C PHE A 90 -17.48 -9.90 -0.70
N ASN A 91 -18.06 -11.06 -0.36
CA ASN A 91 -19.43 -11.42 -0.70
C ASN A 91 -20.38 -10.90 0.38
N MET A 92 -20.79 -9.65 0.22
CA MET A 92 -21.66 -8.95 1.17
C MET A 92 -23.05 -9.57 1.25
N LYS A 93 -23.52 -9.83 2.47
CA LYS A 93 -24.90 -10.25 2.75
C LYS A 93 -25.59 -9.24 3.66
N PRO A 94 -26.87 -8.88 3.41
CA PRO A 94 -27.60 -8.01 4.32
C PRO A 94 -27.72 -8.71 5.68
N SER A 95 -27.44 -7.97 6.75
CA SER A 95 -27.37 -8.50 8.11
C SER A 95 -28.31 -7.79 9.09
N ALA A 96 -28.52 -6.48 8.90
CA ALA A 96 -29.42 -5.69 9.72
C ALA A 96 -29.97 -4.49 8.93
N ARG A 97 -31.08 -3.92 9.42
CA ARG A 97 -31.69 -2.71 8.87
C ARG A 97 -32.04 -1.76 10.02
N ILE A 98 -31.71 -0.48 9.87
CA ILE A 98 -32.01 0.60 10.82
C ILE A 98 -33.00 1.55 10.14
N PRO A 99 -34.27 1.59 10.61
CA PRO A 99 -35.28 2.47 10.03
C PRO A 99 -34.91 3.95 10.17
N ASN A 100 -35.03 4.73 9.09
CA ASN A 100 -34.78 6.18 9.06
C ASN A 100 -33.42 6.65 9.66
N GLY A 101 -32.43 5.77 9.83
CA GLY A 101 -31.15 6.13 10.47
C GLY A 101 -30.23 6.94 9.56
N ASP A 102 -29.30 7.70 10.11
CA ASP A 102 -28.21 8.31 9.33
C ASP A 102 -27.04 7.33 9.14
N ILE A 103 -26.39 7.34 7.98
CA ILE A 103 -25.31 6.38 7.66
C ILE A 103 -24.10 6.62 8.57
N LEU A 104 -23.67 7.87 8.70
CA LEU A 104 -22.48 8.22 9.46
C LEU A 104 -22.71 7.92 10.95
N GLU A 105 -23.85 8.35 11.49
CA GLU A 105 -24.25 8.07 12.86
C GLU A 105 -24.29 6.56 13.14
N SER A 106 -24.96 5.78 12.27
CA SER A 106 -25.06 4.33 12.42
C SER A 106 -23.67 3.67 12.39
N ALA A 107 -22.83 4.07 11.44
CA ALA A 107 -21.49 3.50 11.29
C ALA A 107 -20.56 3.87 12.45
N VAL A 108 -20.56 5.13 12.92
CA VAL A 108 -19.75 5.55 14.07
C VAL A 108 -20.24 4.89 15.37
N SER A 109 -21.54 4.71 15.54
CA SER A 109 -22.12 3.98 16.67
C SER A 109 -21.64 2.51 16.71
N VAL A 110 -21.65 1.84 15.54
CA VAL A 110 -21.09 0.48 15.43
C VAL A 110 -19.58 0.47 15.67
N LEU A 111 -18.81 1.39 15.07
CA LEU A 111 -17.36 1.50 15.29
C LEU A 111 -17.03 1.68 16.78
N LYS A 112 -17.73 2.59 17.45
CA LYS A 112 -17.60 2.84 18.89
C LYS A 112 -17.93 1.58 19.70
N SER A 113 -19.10 0.98 19.46
CA SER A 113 -19.56 -0.18 20.23
C SER A 113 -18.68 -1.41 20.06
N LEU A 114 -17.94 -1.52 18.95
CA LEU A 114 -17.04 -2.64 18.70
C LEU A 114 -15.62 -2.40 19.21
N PHE A 115 -15.09 -1.17 19.11
CA PHE A 115 -13.64 -0.94 19.27
C PHE A 115 -13.26 0.10 20.32
N ALA A 116 -14.18 0.93 20.82
CA ALA A 116 -13.88 1.95 21.83
C ALA A 116 -13.97 1.40 23.27
N HIS A 117 -13.41 0.21 23.49
CA HIS A 117 -13.34 -0.44 24.81
C HIS A 117 -11.92 -0.39 25.38
N LYS A 118 -11.80 -0.31 26.71
CA LYS A 118 -10.49 -0.17 27.38
C LYS A 118 -9.54 -1.33 27.15
N ASN A 119 -10.07 -2.53 26.93
CA ASN A 119 -9.29 -3.76 26.70
C ASN A 119 -8.95 -4.00 25.22
N ILE A 120 -9.41 -3.17 24.29
CA ILE A 120 -9.13 -3.33 22.86
C ILE A 120 -8.01 -2.36 22.47
N PHE A 121 -6.91 -2.89 21.93
CA PHE A 121 -5.79 -2.11 21.41
C PHE A 121 -5.62 -2.32 19.91
N LEU A 122 -5.54 -1.22 19.16
CA LEU A 122 -5.44 -1.22 17.71
C LEU A 122 -4.01 -0.94 17.26
N GLY A 123 -3.48 -1.75 16.35
CA GLY A 123 -2.20 -1.47 15.69
C GLY A 123 -2.29 -0.24 14.78
N GLY A 124 -3.41 -0.07 14.09
CA GLY A 124 -3.72 1.12 13.30
C GLY A 124 -5.22 1.38 13.20
N LEU A 125 -5.63 2.62 13.41
CA LEU A 125 -6.97 3.13 13.09
C LEU A 125 -6.88 3.97 11.81
N GLU A 126 -7.43 3.46 10.71
CA GLU A 126 -7.45 4.13 9.41
C GLU A 126 -8.82 4.78 9.17
N MET A 127 -8.83 6.08 8.87
CA MET A 127 -10.00 6.91 8.70
C MET A 127 -9.96 7.51 7.29
N GLU A 128 -10.83 7.06 6.40
CA GLU A 128 -10.96 7.65 5.06
C GLU A 128 -12.22 8.50 5.04
N LEU A 129 -12.08 9.83 5.06
CA LEU A 129 -13.20 10.76 5.07
C LEU A 129 -13.39 11.43 3.69
N PRO A 130 -14.60 11.95 3.41
CA PRO A 130 -14.90 12.66 2.16
C PRO A 130 -14.11 13.98 2.01
N ASP A 131 -14.35 14.67 0.89
CA ASP A 131 -13.77 15.96 0.48
C ASP A 131 -13.27 16.89 1.61
N VAL A 132 -12.02 17.35 1.44
CA VAL A 132 -11.29 18.30 2.28
C VAL A 132 -12.06 19.57 2.61
N ARG A 133 -13.02 19.97 1.78
CA ARG A 133 -13.76 21.22 2.02
C ARG A 133 -14.73 21.14 3.19
N ASN A 134 -15.13 19.93 3.60
CA ASN A 134 -16.10 19.70 4.68
C ASN A 134 -15.56 18.82 5.81
N TYR A 135 -14.24 18.62 5.88
CA TYR A 135 -13.59 17.77 6.89
C TYR A 135 -13.92 18.18 8.32
N GLU A 136 -14.01 19.48 8.62
CA GLU A 136 -14.40 19.99 9.94
C GLU A 136 -15.78 19.51 10.34
N LYS A 137 -16.75 19.61 9.43
CA LYS A 137 -18.12 19.13 9.66
C LYS A 137 -18.13 17.63 9.97
N TRP A 138 -17.52 16.82 9.11
CA TRP A 138 -17.49 15.37 9.29
C TRP A 138 -16.77 14.99 10.58
N GLY A 139 -15.65 15.66 10.86
CA GLY A 139 -14.90 15.50 12.08
C GLY A 139 -15.73 15.83 13.32
N HIS A 140 -16.44 16.96 13.32
CA HIS A 140 -17.35 17.36 14.40
C HIS A 140 -18.50 16.37 14.59
N ASP A 141 -19.10 15.87 13.51
CA ASP A 141 -20.17 14.89 13.60
C ASP A 141 -19.67 13.55 14.18
N ILE A 142 -18.49 13.08 13.75
CA ILE A 142 -17.85 11.89 14.33
C ILE A 142 -17.56 12.10 15.83
N MET A 143 -16.97 13.24 16.20
CA MET A 143 -16.68 13.55 17.60
C MET A 143 -17.95 13.63 18.45
N ARG A 144 -19.02 14.22 17.92
CA ARG A 144 -20.33 14.30 18.58
C ARG A 144 -20.87 12.90 18.87
N GLN A 145 -20.72 11.96 17.93
CA GLN A 145 -21.19 10.57 18.10
C GLN A 145 -20.31 9.75 19.05
N LEU A 146 -19.01 10.06 19.13
CA LEU A 146 -18.11 9.39 20.06
C LEU A 146 -18.40 9.78 21.52
N VAL A 147 -18.83 11.01 21.83
CA VAL A 147 -19.20 11.48 23.19
C VAL A 147 -18.13 11.12 24.24
N GLY A 148 -16.89 11.54 24.04
CA GLY A 148 -15.79 11.31 24.99
C GLY A 148 -15.18 9.90 24.96
N TYR A 149 -15.69 8.99 24.12
CA TYR A 149 -15.04 7.72 23.87
C TYR A 149 -13.83 7.92 22.95
N ARG A 150 -12.74 7.23 23.27
CA ARG A 150 -11.50 7.26 22.51
C ARG A 150 -11.05 5.83 22.22
N PHE A 151 -10.44 5.64 21.06
CA PHE A 151 -9.83 4.38 20.67
C PHE A 151 -8.41 4.29 21.23
N ARG A 152 -8.01 3.12 21.71
CA ARG A 152 -6.62 2.84 22.04
C ARG A 152 -5.93 2.37 20.78
N ALA A 153 -5.16 3.25 20.13
CA ALA A 153 -4.53 2.96 18.86
C ALA A 153 -3.09 3.45 18.84
N ARG A 154 -2.17 2.58 18.41
CA ARG A 154 -0.75 2.91 18.23
C ARG A 154 -0.54 3.92 17.12
N LYS A 155 -1.30 3.77 16.04
CA LYS A 155 -1.20 4.62 14.86
C LYS A 155 -2.58 5.02 14.38
N VAL A 156 -2.68 6.26 13.90
CA VAL A 156 -3.87 6.77 13.23
C VAL A 156 -3.51 7.19 11.82
N ILE A 157 -4.29 6.76 10.83
CA ILE A 157 -4.02 6.95 9.41
C ILE A 157 -5.20 7.64 8.75
N PHE A 158 -4.97 8.68 7.96
CA PHE A 158 -6.00 9.29 7.12
C PHE A 158 -5.67 9.20 5.63
N ASN A 159 -6.66 9.40 4.76
CA ASN A 159 -6.41 9.57 3.34
C ASN A 159 -5.69 10.91 3.07
N TRP A 160 -4.83 10.93 2.04
CA TRP A 160 -3.96 12.06 1.69
C TRP A 160 -4.67 13.41 1.53
N ARG A 161 -5.98 13.39 1.27
CA ARG A 161 -6.78 14.58 1.00
C ARG A 161 -7.00 15.43 2.24
N ASN A 162 -6.93 14.87 3.44
CA ASN A 162 -7.42 15.56 4.62
C ASN A 162 -6.29 16.30 5.36
N PHE A 163 -6.04 17.53 4.90
CA PHE A 163 -5.15 18.48 5.56
C PHE A 163 -5.97 19.30 6.57
N GLY A 164 -5.60 19.25 7.86
CA GLY A 164 -6.30 19.99 8.94
C GLY A 164 -6.83 19.13 10.09
N GLU A 165 -6.72 17.81 10.02
CA GLU A 165 -7.27 16.87 11.02
C GLU A 165 -6.49 16.79 12.33
N ASP A 166 -5.59 17.74 12.60
CA ASP A 166 -4.77 17.71 13.81
C ASP A 166 -5.62 17.68 15.09
N PHE A 167 -6.81 18.28 15.03
CA PHE A 167 -7.81 18.22 16.10
C PHE A 167 -8.45 16.83 16.24
N LEU A 168 -8.63 16.08 15.15
CA LEU A 168 -9.23 14.75 15.18
C LEU A 168 -8.31 13.71 15.79
N PHE A 169 -7.01 13.80 15.60
CA PHE A 169 -6.08 12.82 16.19
C PHE A 169 -6.23 12.72 17.71
N ASN A 170 -6.27 13.86 18.38
CA ASN A 170 -6.44 13.94 19.84
C ASN A 170 -7.87 13.59 20.29
N ALA A 171 -8.86 13.77 19.42
CA ALA A 171 -10.24 13.47 19.74
C ALA A 171 -10.58 11.98 19.57
N LEU A 172 -9.99 11.32 18.57
CA LEU A 172 -10.25 9.93 18.24
C LEU A 172 -9.50 8.97 19.15
N CYS A 173 -8.25 9.27 19.52
CA CYS A 173 -7.36 8.30 20.16
C CYS A 173 -6.96 8.71 21.58
N VAL A 174 -6.71 7.70 22.42
CA VAL A 174 -6.01 7.88 23.69
C VAL A 174 -4.58 8.35 23.39
N ARG A 175 -4.18 9.50 23.94
CA ARG A 175 -2.95 10.20 23.55
C ARG A 175 -1.69 9.41 23.92
N GLU A 176 -1.74 8.73 25.05
CA GLU A 176 -0.63 7.96 25.61
C GLU A 176 -0.32 6.73 24.74
N ASP A 177 -1.37 6.11 24.20
CA ASP A 177 -1.26 4.95 23.30
C ASP A 177 -0.80 5.34 21.89
N LEU A 178 -1.00 6.60 21.48
CA LEU A 178 -0.70 7.07 20.13
C LEU A 178 0.80 7.35 19.94
N GLU A 179 1.44 6.60 19.06
CA GLU A 179 2.86 6.74 18.72
C GLU A 179 3.08 7.48 17.40
N GLU A 180 2.18 7.29 16.42
CA GLU A 180 2.37 7.81 15.06
C GLU A 180 1.07 8.30 14.41
N ARG A 181 1.17 9.42 13.68
CA ARG A 181 0.14 9.92 12.78
C ARG A 181 0.58 9.68 11.34
N ALA A 182 -0.32 9.23 10.48
CA ALA A 182 0.00 9.05 9.08
C ALA A 182 -1.09 9.53 8.14
N ARG A 183 -0.66 9.89 6.92
CA ARG A 183 -1.53 10.07 5.77
C ARG A 183 -1.08 9.14 4.65
N ILE A 184 -2.02 8.60 3.90
CA ILE A 184 -1.72 7.71 2.78
C ILE A 184 -2.52 8.10 1.53
N GLY A 185 -1.81 8.17 0.41
CA GLY A 185 -2.39 8.38 -0.91
C GLY A 185 -1.77 7.45 -1.94
N MET A 186 -2.47 7.20 -3.04
CA MET A 186 -1.99 6.34 -4.11
C MET A 186 -2.31 6.91 -5.48
N GLU A 187 -1.28 7.24 -6.23
CA GLU A 187 -1.38 7.56 -7.66
C GLU A 187 -1.49 6.24 -8.44
N ILE A 188 -2.64 6.05 -9.08
CA ILE A 188 -2.95 4.81 -9.79
C ILE A 188 -2.28 4.77 -11.16
N GLY A 189 -1.89 3.56 -11.58
CA GLY A 189 -1.27 3.30 -12.87
C GLY A 189 -1.18 1.80 -13.12
N THR A 190 -1.21 1.39 -14.39
CA THR A 190 -1.16 -0.02 -14.78
C THR A 190 0.25 -0.61 -14.69
N TYR A 191 1.29 0.24 -14.74
CA TYR A 191 2.69 -0.19 -14.66
C TYR A 191 3.00 -0.92 -13.34
N GLY A 192 2.45 -0.42 -12.22
CA GLY A 192 2.67 -0.99 -10.90
C GLY A 192 2.00 -2.36 -10.66
N ILE A 193 1.16 -2.84 -11.58
CA ILE A 193 0.43 -4.12 -11.40
C ILE A 193 1.39 -5.31 -11.46
N GLU A 194 2.28 -5.35 -12.46
CA GLU A 194 3.18 -6.50 -12.65
C GLU A 194 4.45 -6.40 -11.81
N LYS A 195 4.96 -5.19 -11.60
CA LYS A 195 6.25 -4.93 -10.94
C LYS A 195 6.11 -4.54 -9.47
N GLY A 196 4.89 -4.38 -8.96
CA GLY A 196 4.63 -3.75 -7.67
C GLY A 196 4.78 -2.22 -7.74
N TYR A 197 4.68 -1.54 -6.60
CA TYR A 197 4.80 -0.08 -6.52
C TYR A 197 6.10 0.42 -7.16
N TYR A 198 5.99 1.48 -7.96
CA TYR A 198 7.13 2.08 -8.65
C TYR A 198 8.06 2.75 -7.62
N TYR A 199 7.50 3.62 -6.78
CA TYR A 199 8.14 4.10 -5.55
C TYR A 199 7.11 4.60 -4.54
N VAL A 200 7.57 4.88 -3.32
CA VAL A 200 6.79 5.60 -2.31
C VAL A 200 7.53 6.87 -1.94
N LEU A 201 6.83 7.99 -1.99
CA LEU A 201 7.29 9.31 -1.55
C LEU A 201 6.69 9.58 -0.17
N ASP A 202 7.53 9.62 0.85
CA ASP A 202 7.17 9.97 2.20
C ASP A 202 7.60 11.41 2.52
N SER A 203 6.85 12.09 3.37
CA SER A 203 7.34 13.20 4.19
C SER A 203 7.16 12.87 5.65
N PHE A 204 8.06 13.41 6.46
CA PHE A 204 8.09 13.28 7.91
C PHE A 204 8.22 14.67 8.53
N GLU A 205 7.46 14.91 9.57
CA GLU A 205 7.62 16.05 10.47
C GLU A 205 7.19 15.65 11.89
N PHE A 206 7.65 16.40 12.90
CA PHE A 206 7.07 16.33 14.23
C PHE A 206 5.85 17.23 14.31
N CYS A 207 4.74 16.74 14.85
CA CYS A 207 3.59 17.59 15.08
C CYS A 207 3.90 18.62 16.17
N ASN A 208 3.66 19.90 15.89
CA ASN A 208 3.92 20.99 16.84
C ASN A 208 3.14 20.86 18.15
N ALA A 209 1.97 20.20 18.13
CA ALA A 209 1.08 20.13 19.29
C ALA A 209 1.52 19.11 20.36
N ASP A 210 2.19 18.03 19.96
CA ASP A 210 2.53 16.93 20.88
C ASP A 210 3.88 16.24 20.60
N ALA A 211 4.67 16.78 19.67
CA ALA A 211 5.95 16.24 19.23
C ALA A 211 5.88 14.78 18.73
N LYS A 212 4.68 14.28 18.38
CA LYS A 212 4.54 12.94 17.82
C LYS A 212 4.95 12.92 16.34
N PRO A 213 5.59 11.84 15.87
CA PRO A 213 5.83 11.58 14.46
C PRO A 213 4.58 11.72 13.59
N ALA A 214 4.67 12.52 12.52
CA ALA A 214 3.67 12.63 11.48
C ALA A 214 4.28 12.26 10.12
N PHE A 215 3.72 11.25 9.47
CA PHE A 215 4.12 10.82 8.14
C PHE A 215 3.04 11.13 7.10
N SER A 216 3.44 11.43 5.88
CA SER A 216 2.53 11.45 4.73
C SER A 216 3.18 10.68 3.60
N SER A 217 2.55 9.58 3.19
CA SER A 217 3.06 8.67 2.16
C SER A 217 2.19 8.73 0.91
N THR A 218 2.83 8.98 -0.23
CA THR A 218 2.22 8.85 -1.57
C THR A 218 2.83 7.64 -2.26
N ILE A 219 1.99 6.65 -2.56
CA ILE A 219 2.33 5.47 -3.34
C ILE A 219 2.19 5.81 -4.82
N VAL A 220 3.25 5.60 -5.61
CA VAL A 220 3.22 5.87 -7.04
C VAL A 220 3.27 4.56 -7.81
N MET A 221 2.25 4.33 -8.64
CA MET A 221 2.13 3.14 -9.51
C MET A 221 2.39 3.42 -10.99
N SER A 222 2.51 4.68 -11.39
CA SER A 222 2.80 5.08 -12.76
C SER A 222 4.31 5.21 -13.00
N GLU A 223 4.74 5.04 -14.25
CA GLU A 223 6.13 5.29 -14.67
C GLU A 223 6.38 6.78 -14.92
N SER A 224 5.56 7.69 -14.36
CA SER A 224 5.67 9.11 -14.69
C SER A 224 7.10 9.59 -14.42
N GLU A 225 7.68 10.25 -15.42
CA GLU A 225 8.98 10.91 -15.33
C GLU A 225 8.89 12.19 -14.49
N ASN A 226 8.11 12.14 -13.40
CA ASN A 226 8.21 13.15 -12.37
C ASN A 226 9.67 13.16 -11.92
N ASN A 227 10.31 14.33 -11.98
CA ASN A 227 11.66 14.51 -11.51
C ASN A 227 11.65 14.24 -9.99
N VAL A 228 11.85 12.97 -9.61
CA VAL A 228 11.76 12.49 -8.23
C VAL A 228 12.71 13.29 -7.35
N ASN A 229 13.88 13.72 -7.87
CA ASN A 229 14.84 14.56 -7.17
C ASN A 229 14.20 15.92 -6.82
N PHE A 230 13.55 16.56 -7.78
CA PHE A 230 12.83 17.81 -7.54
C PHE A 230 11.67 17.63 -6.56
N ALA A 231 10.85 16.59 -6.74
CA ALA A 231 9.69 16.33 -5.88
C ALA A 231 10.11 16.10 -4.42
N ILE A 232 11.11 15.25 -4.17
CA ILE A 232 11.57 14.97 -2.80
C ILE A 232 12.19 16.21 -2.17
N ALA A 233 12.91 17.00 -2.95
CA ALA A 233 13.58 18.19 -2.45
C ALA A 233 12.58 19.32 -2.15
N ALA A 234 11.59 19.52 -3.01
CA ALA A 234 10.49 20.46 -2.78
C ALA A 234 9.69 20.09 -1.53
N LEU A 235 9.38 18.80 -1.34
CA LEU A 235 8.73 18.34 -0.11
C LEU A 235 9.60 18.59 1.13
N ALA A 236 10.90 18.26 1.07
CA ALA A 236 11.81 18.49 2.19
C ALA A 236 11.92 19.99 2.54
N PHE A 237 11.98 20.85 1.53
CA PHE A 237 12.03 22.30 1.72
C PHE A 237 10.77 22.83 2.42
N ALA A 238 9.59 22.31 2.06
CA ALA A 238 8.32 22.65 2.69
C ALA A 238 8.24 22.17 4.15
N ARG A 239 8.96 21.11 4.52
CA ARG A 239 8.98 20.51 5.86
C ARG A 239 10.15 21.04 6.70
N LYS A 240 10.01 22.29 7.18
CA LYS A 240 11.08 23.04 7.88
C LYS A 240 11.85 22.25 8.95
N MET A 241 11.15 21.47 9.79
CA MET A 241 11.71 20.66 10.89
C MET A 241 11.61 19.16 10.63
N GLY A 242 11.59 18.77 9.36
CA GLY A 242 11.34 17.40 8.92
C GLY A 242 12.25 16.97 7.79
N TYR A 243 11.90 15.87 7.15
CA TYR A 243 12.59 15.37 5.95
C TYR A 243 11.58 14.75 4.99
N ALA A 244 11.95 14.66 3.72
CA ALA A 244 11.27 13.82 2.75
C ALA A 244 12.09 12.56 2.48
N ARG A 245 11.43 11.49 2.06
CA ARG A 245 12.09 10.24 1.69
C ARG A 245 11.43 9.65 0.46
N VAL A 246 12.21 9.23 -0.53
CA VAL A 246 11.74 8.29 -1.54
C VAL A 246 12.32 6.91 -1.27
N ARG A 247 11.51 5.87 -1.43
CA ARG A 247 11.93 4.47 -1.25
C ARG A 247 11.32 3.58 -2.31
N SER A 248 12.11 2.65 -2.83
CA SER A 248 11.66 1.71 -3.86
C SER A 248 12.55 0.48 -3.95
N LYS A 249 11.95 -0.63 -4.41
CA LYS A 249 12.66 -1.86 -4.75
C LYS A 249 13.32 -1.80 -6.13
N ILE A 250 12.77 -0.97 -7.02
CA ILE A 250 13.10 -0.90 -8.44
C ILE A 250 13.52 0.53 -8.73
N ILE A 251 14.68 0.97 -8.24
CA ILE A 251 15.14 2.32 -8.56
C ILE A 251 15.90 2.30 -9.88
N LYS A 252 15.23 2.77 -10.94
CA LYS A 252 15.84 3.28 -12.18
C LYS A 252 16.24 4.76 -12.09
N ALA A 253 15.94 5.44 -10.99
CA ALA A 253 16.19 6.88 -10.87
C ALA A 253 17.69 7.20 -10.93
N ASN A 254 18.00 8.34 -11.55
CA ASN A 254 19.35 8.89 -11.74
C ASN A 254 19.97 9.42 -10.43
N PHE A 255 19.94 8.62 -9.36
CA PHE A 255 20.68 8.93 -8.14
C PHE A 255 22.09 8.36 -8.21
N PRO A 256 23.12 9.12 -7.81
CA PRO A 256 24.47 8.60 -7.71
C PRO A 256 24.49 7.45 -6.69
N LYS A 257 25.01 6.30 -7.09
CA LYS A 257 25.10 5.14 -6.20
C LYS A 257 26.24 5.35 -5.19
N PRO A 258 26.04 5.05 -3.90
CA PRO A 258 27.11 5.18 -2.92
C PRO A 258 28.30 4.26 -3.22
N ASN A 259 29.48 4.85 -3.45
CA ASN A 259 30.74 4.12 -3.62
C ASN A 259 31.53 3.94 -2.31
N VAL A 260 30.98 4.34 -1.16
CA VAL A 260 31.70 4.37 0.12
C VAL A 260 31.35 3.14 0.98
N LYS A 261 32.37 2.57 1.63
CA LYS A 261 32.24 1.54 2.67
C LYS A 261 31.66 2.17 3.95
N GLY A 262 30.35 2.33 4.00
CA GLY A 262 29.59 2.52 5.26
C GLY A 262 29.25 1.17 5.92
N HIS A 263 28.68 1.20 7.13
CA HIS A 263 28.26 0.07 7.98
C HIS A 263 27.98 -1.22 7.18
N LYS A 264 28.44 -2.40 7.65
CA LYS A 264 28.51 -3.66 6.88
C LYS A 264 27.31 -4.00 5.96
N ASP A 265 26.10 -3.50 6.25
CA ASP A 265 24.86 -3.77 5.50
C ASP A 265 24.24 -2.57 4.74
N VAL A 266 24.63 -1.31 5.02
CA VAL A 266 24.03 -0.10 4.39
C VAL A 266 25.11 0.90 3.95
N LYS A 267 25.09 1.30 2.67
CA LYS A 267 25.96 2.34 2.13
C LYS A 267 25.18 3.65 1.97
N ILE A 268 25.79 4.76 2.35
CA ILE A 268 25.19 6.11 2.32
C ILE A 268 26.10 7.07 1.54
N LEU A 269 25.51 7.90 0.68
CA LEU A 269 26.17 8.98 -0.05
C LEU A 269 25.39 10.28 0.15
N ARG A 270 26.08 11.33 0.61
CA ARG A 270 25.54 12.69 0.60
C ARG A 270 25.79 13.32 -0.78
N THR A 271 24.78 13.96 -1.35
CA THR A 271 24.88 14.78 -2.56
C THR A 271 24.01 16.02 -2.41
N ASP A 272 24.36 17.08 -3.11
CA ASP A 272 23.52 18.28 -3.15
C ASP A 272 22.28 18.03 -4.01
N SER A 273 21.18 18.68 -3.64
CA SER A 273 19.93 18.65 -4.40
C SER A 273 19.93 19.65 -5.55
N VAL A 274 19.02 19.47 -6.51
CA VAL A 274 18.66 20.50 -7.51
C VAL A 274 17.98 21.72 -6.87
N VAL A 275 17.44 21.58 -5.66
CA VAL A 275 16.88 22.70 -4.87
C VAL A 275 17.93 23.18 -3.89
N ALA A 276 18.31 24.45 -3.99
CA ALA A 276 19.29 25.06 -3.09
C ALA A 276 18.85 24.98 -1.62
N GLY A 277 19.80 24.72 -0.72
CA GLY A 277 19.53 24.58 0.72
C GLY A 277 18.96 23.23 1.14
N VAL A 278 18.97 22.22 0.25
CA VAL A 278 18.51 20.86 0.53
C VAL A 278 19.63 19.87 0.19
N SER A 279 19.93 18.98 1.13
CA SER A 279 20.86 17.87 0.96
C SER A 279 20.12 16.55 0.77
N LEU A 280 20.68 15.70 -0.09
CA LEU A 280 20.19 14.35 -0.35
C LEU A 280 21.13 13.31 0.26
N TYR A 281 20.56 12.29 0.89
CA TYR A 281 21.27 11.15 1.45
C TYR A 281 20.78 9.86 0.77
N VAL A 282 21.52 9.42 -0.24
CA VAL A 282 21.23 8.21 -1.00
C VAL A 282 21.72 7.00 -0.23
N CYS A 283 20.81 6.10 0.11
CA CYS A 283 21.06 4.93 0.95
C CYS A 283 20.75 3.64 0.18
N THR A 284 21.62 2.65 0.28
CA THR A 284 21.46 1.34 -0.38
C THR A 284 21.78 0.20 0.56
N SER A 285 21.04 -0.90 0.45
CA SER A 285 21.24 -2.15 1.20
C SER A 285 20.87 -3.36 0.33
N ALA A 286 21.04 -4.57 0.86
CA ALA A 286 20.52 -5.79 0.24
C ALA A 286 18.98 -5.80 0.07
N CYS A 287 18.25 -4.96 0.81
CA CYS A 287 16.79 -4.87 0.69
C CYS A 287 16.34 -3.98 -0.48
N GLY A 288 17.13 -2.97 -0.85
CA GLY A 288 16.81 -1.98 -1.86
C GLY A 288 17.41 -0.61 -1.55
N MET A 289 16.85 0.44 -2.16
CA MET A 289 17.37 1.82 -2.10
C MET A 289 16.31 2.79 -1.57
N TRP A 290 16.77 3.80 -0.83
CA TRP A 290 15.97 4.95 -0.42
C TRP A 290 16.84 6.20 -0.39
N VAL A 291 16.22 7.37 -0.53
CA VAL A 291 16.90 8.67 -0.50
C VAL A 291 16.17 9.56 0.48
N TYR A 292 16.90 10.11 1.45
CA TYR A 292 16.39 11.18 2.29
C TYR A 292 16.70 12.53 1.66
N ALA A 293 15.78 13.48 1.73
CA ALA A 293 15.99 14.88 1.44
C ALA A 293 15.70 15.69 2.70
N VAL A 294 16.62 16.56 3.09
CA VAL A 294 16.53 17.36 4.31
C VAL A 294 17.15 18.72 4.07
N ARG A 295 16.59 19.76 4.69
CA ARG A 295 17.17 21.11 4.61
C ARG A 295 18.54 21.15 5.27
N ASP A 296 19.41 22.01 4.77
CA ASP A 296 20.79 22.09 5.24
C ASP A 296 20.92 22.48 6.71
N ASP A 297 20.05 23.38 7.15
CA ASP A 297 19.97 23.81 8.55
C ASP A 297 19.40 22.74 9.50
N ALA A 298 18.61 21.78 8.99
CA ALA A 298 17.97 20.72 9.77
C ALA A 298 18.72 19.37 9.76
N GLN A 299 19.80 19.24 8.98
CA GLN A 299 20.51 17.96 8.81
C GLN A 299 20.97 17.34 10.14
N HIS A 300 21.45 18.18 11.06
CA HIS A 300 21.98 17.78 12.36
C HIS A 300 20.97 17.01 13.22
N LEU A 301 19.67 17.19 12.98
CA LEU A 301 18.59 16.50 13.71
C LEU A 301 18.41 15.04 13.28
N PHE A 302 18.80 14.69 12.06
CA PHE A 302 18.41 13.41 11.45
C PHE A 302 19.58 12.55 10.97
N ILE A 303 20.78 13.11 10.85
CA ILE A 303 21.93 12.43 10.27
C ILE A 303 22.28 11.12 10.99
N GLU A 304 22.23 11.09 12.33
CA GLU A 304 22.49 9.88 13.11
C GLU A 304 21.37 8.85 12.94
N THR A 305 20.12 9.30 12.88
CA THR A 305 18.98 8.44 12.54
C THR A 305 19.19 7.79 11.17
N PHE A 306 19.56 8.57 10.15
CA PHE A 306 19.80 8.05 8.79
C PHE A 306 20.92 7.01 8.76
N LYS A 307 22.00 7.22 9.52
CA LYS A 307 23.11 6.27 9.64
C LYS A 307 22.74 4.98 10.38
N SER A 308 21.80 5.05 11.32
CA SER A 308 21.37 3.89 12.13
C SER A 308 20.39 2.94 11.41
N VAL A 309 19.72 3.41 10.36
CA VAL A 309 18.67 2.65 9.66
C VAL A 309 19.28 1.50 8.85
N ARG A 310 18.93 0.27 9.21
CA ARG A 310 19.35 -0.95 8.48
C ARG A 310 18.54 -1.21 7.20
N CYS A 311 17.28 -0.77 7.18
CA CYS A 311 16.39 -0.91 6.03
C CYS A 311 15.40 0.26 5.97
N GLY A 312 15.62 1.20 5.05
CA GLY A 312 14.75 2.38 4.89
C GLY A 312 13.53 2.15 4.00
N LEU A 313 13.27 0.90 3.58
CA LEU A 313 12.12 0.56 2.74
C LEU A 313 10.80 0.46 3.51
N GLY A 314 10.81 0.40 4.84
CA GLY A 314 9.59 0.25 5.66
C GLY A 314 8.73 -0.93 5.21
N TRP A 315 7.40 -0.75 5.18
CA TRP A 315 6.42 -1.75 4.74
C TRP A 315 6.56 -2.21 3.27
N LEU A 316 7.47 -1.65 2.48
CA LEU A 316 7.82 -2.23 1.17
C LEU A 316 8.68 -3.48 1.31
N CYS A 317 9.44 -3.65 2.39
CA CYS A 317 10.39 -4.76 2.53
C CYS A 317 9.79 -5.97 3.24
N LYS A 318 9.50 -7.04 2.48
CA LYS A 318 9.00 -8.32 3.01
C LYS A 318 9.82 -8.91 4.17
N LYS A 319 11.15 -8.70 4.17
CA LYS A 319 12.04 -9.29 5.18
C LYS A 319 12.13 -8.48 6.47
N CYS A 320 11.98 -7.15 6.39
CA CYS A 320 12.30 -6.24 7.49
C CYS A 320 11.06 -5.57 8.07
N SER A 321 9.91 -5.62 7.41
CA SER A 321 8.66 -5.09 7.95
C SER A 321 7.84 -6.17 8.63
N ASP A 322 6.92 -5.73 9.49
CA ASP A 322 5.84 -6.59 9.98
C ASP A 322 5.11 -7.27 8.80
N PRO A 323 4.82 -8.58 8.88
CA PRO A 323 4.17 -9.32 7.79
C PRO A 323 2.79 -8.80 7.42
N PHE A 324 2.01 -8.35 8.40
CA PHE A 324 0.70 -7.77 8.16
C PHE A 324 0.84 -6.43 7.43
N GLU A 325 1.71 -5.54 7.91
CA GLU A 325 1.95 -4.24 7.24
C GLU A 325 2.46 -4.43 5.80
N PHE A 326 3.35 -5.40 5.56
CA PHE A 326 3.81 -5.73 4.20
C PHE A 326 2.66 -6.15 3.29
N ALA A 327 1.88 -7.14 3.72
CA ALA A 327 0.83 -7.73 2.89
C ALA A 327 -0.31 -6.73 2.66
N TYR A 328 -0.75 -6.04 3.73
CA TYR A 328 -1.78 -5.02 3.68
C TYR A 328 -1.43 -3.91 2.67
N HIS A 329 -0.23 -3.36 2.77
CA HIS A 329 0.18 -2.30 1.85
C HIS A 329 0.42 -2.83 0.45
N ARG A 330 0.94 -4.05 0.25
CA ARG A 330 1.12 -4.63 -1.10
C ARG A 330 -0.20 -4.73 -1.87
N ASP A 331 -1.28 -5.06 -1.19
CA ASP A 331 -2.58 -5.32 -1.82
C ASP A 331 -3.50 -4.10 -1.87
N LEU A 332 -3.01 -2.92 -1.45
CA LEU A 332 -3.78 -1.68 -1.40
C LEU A 332 -4.41 -1.31 -2.75
N ALA A 333 -3.68 -1.51 -3.85
CA ALA A 333 -4.17 -1.26 -5.21
C ALA A 333 -5.31 -2.20 -5.64
N ARG A 334 -5.43 -3.40 -5.04
CA ARG A 334 -6.51 -4.36 -5.30
C ARG A 334 -7.86 -3.89 -4.75
N ARG A 335 -7.91 -2.83 -3.94
CA ARG A 335 -9.16 -2.15 -3.57
C ARG A 335 -9.96 -1.69 -4.80
N SER A 336 -9.31 -1.43 -5.93
CA SER A 336 -9.99 -1.18 -7.22
C SER A 336 -10.90 -2.33 -7.68
N VAL A 337 -10.63 -3.56 -7.23
CA VAL A 337 -11.46 -4.74 -7.49
C VAL A 337 -12.42 -4.98 -6.34
N HIS A 338 -11.89 -4.99 -5.11
CA HIS A 338 -12.61 -5.46 -3.94
C HIS A 338 -13.54 -4.41 -3.32
N GLU A 339 -13.22 -3.12 -3.50
CA GLU A 339 -13.86 -1.99 -2.83
C GLU A 339 -14.00 -0.79 -3.78
N PRO A 340 -14.54 -0.94 -5.01
CA PRO A 340 -14.49 0.11 -6.04
C PRO A 340 -15.23 1.40 -5.66
N HIS A 341 -16.16 1.34 -4.71
CA HIS A 341 -16.78 2.55 -4.12
C HIS A 341 -15.78 3.27 -3.22
N PHE A 342 -15.18 2.54 -2.27
CA PHE A 342 -14.29 3.04 -1.20
C PHE A 342 -12.84 3.30 -1.66
N THR A 343 -12.67 4.27 -2.55
CA THR A 343 -11.40 4.61 -3.21
C THR A 343 -10.76 5.90 -2.67
N GLY A 344 -11.06 6.29 -1.42
CA GLY A 344 -10.68 7.58 -0.83
C GLY A 344 -9.17 7.86 -0.79
N ILE A 345 -8.35 6.81 -0.73
CA ILE A 345 -6.88 6.89 -0.80
C ILE A 345 -6.35 7.13 -2.22
N MET A 346 -7.13 6.89 -3.27
CA MET A 346 -6.66 7.02 -4.65
C MET A 346 -6.62 8.51 -5.06
N ILE A 347 -5.50 8.92 -5.64
CA ILE A 347 -5.21 10.30 -6.03
C ILE A 347 -5.62 10.48 -7.50
N PRO A 348 -6.64 11.30 -7.82
CA PRO A 348 -6.93 11.68 -9.20
C PRO A 348 -5.82 12.58 -9.74
N PRO A 349 -5.48 12.46 -11.03
CA PRO A 349 -4.67 13.46 -11.70
C PRO A 349 -5.30 14.85 -11.54
N ILE A 350 -4.48 15.89 -11.35
CA ILE A 350 -4.93 17.26 -11.11
C ILE A 350 -5.88 17.76 -12.21
N THR A 351 -5.67 17.30 -13.45
CA THR A 351 -6.44 17.71 -14.63
C THR A 351 -7.60 16.78 -14.97
N ALA A 352 -7.76 15.66 -14.26
CA ALA A 352 -8.78 14.67 -14.60
C ALA A 352 -10.13 15.02 -13.97
N SER A 353 -11.20 14.87 -14.76
CA SER A 353 -12.54 14.88 -14.20
C SER A 353 -12.74 13.68 -13.26
N HIS A 354 -13.67 13.78 -12.30
CA HIS A 354 -14.01 12.65 -11.44
C HIS A 354 -14.46 11.43 -12.26
N ALA A 355 -15.24 11.63 -13.33
CA ALA A 355 -15.69 10.57 -14.21
C ALA A 355 -14.54 9.84 -14.91
N ASP A 356 -13.53 10.58 -15.39
CA ASP A 356 -12.37 9.98 -16.05
C ASP A 356 -11.48 9.23 -15.06
N PHE A 357 -11.30 9.79 -13.87
CA PHE A 357 -10.60 9.11 -12.78
C PHE A 357 -11.26 7.76 -12.43
N MET A 358 -12.59 7.72 -12.30
CA MET A 358 -13.30 6.47 -12.01
C MET A 358 -13.20 5.45 -13.16
N LYS A 359 -13.07 5.88 -14.42
CA LYS A 359 -12.76 4.98 -15.53
C LYS A 359 -11.38 4.35 -15.35
N ASP A 360 -10.38 5.11 -14.90
CA ASP A 360 -9.03 4.60 -14.69
C ASP A 360 -8.95 3.64 -13.49
N VAL A 361 -9.69 3.91 -12.41
CA VAL A 361 -9.86 2.96 -11.30
C VAL A 361 -10.47 1.65 -11.81
N LYS A 362 -11.50 1.73 -12.66
CA LYS A 362 -12.12 0.53 -13.25
C LYS A 362 -11.14 -0.25 -14.13
N LYS A 363 -10.37 0.43 -15.00
CA LYS A 363 -9.33 -0.22 -15.82
C LYS A 363 -8.27 -0.91 -14.96
N LEU A 364 -7.87 -0.28 -13.85
CA LEU A 364 -6.95 -0.89 -12.88
C LEU A 364 -7.54 -2.19 -12.31
N GLY A 365 -8.81 -2.16 -11.90
CA GLY A 365 -9.51 -3.35 -11.41
C GLY A 365 -9.59 -4.47 -12.46
N GLU A 366 -9.97 -4.15 -13.69
CA GLU A 366 -10.00 -5.11 -14.81
C GLU A 366 -8.64 -5.75 -15.07
N ALA A 367 -7.56 -5.00 -14.95
CA ALA A 367 -6.21 -5.50 -15.12
C ALA A 367 -5.81 -6.47 -13.99
N TYR A 368 -6.20 -6.22 -12.73
CA TYR A 368 -6.02 -7.17 -11.64
C TYR A 368 -6.83 -8.47 -11.85
N VAL A 369 -8.08 -8.38 -12.30
CA VAL A 369 -8.89 -9.57 -12.62
C VAL A 369 -8.24 -10.42 -13.71
N LYS A 370 -7.66 -9.80 -14.74
CA LYS A 370 -6.90 -10.51 -15.78
C LYS A 370 -5.65 -11.19 -15.20
N LEU A 371 -4.94 -10.50 -14.31
CA LEU A 371 -3.76 -11.06 -13.64
C LEU A 371 -4.12 -12.30 -12.81
N ASP A 372 -5.21 -12.24 -12.04
CA ASP A 372 -5.63 -13.35 -11.17
C ASP A 372 -6.03 -14.58 -11.99
N LYS A 373 -6.83 -14.40 -13.05
CA LYS A 373 -7.15 -15.49 -14.00
C LYS A 373 -5.90 -16.11 -14.63
N SER A 374 -4.88 -15.30 -14.92
CA SER A 374 -3.62 -15.80 -15.47
C SER A 374 -2.82 -16.62 -14.45
N ARG A 375 -2.92 -16.31 -13.16
CA ARG A 375 -2.27 -17.04 -12.07
C ARG A 375 -2.98 -18.36 -11.81
N GLU A 376 -4.30 -18.35 -11.71
CA GLU A 376 -5.13 -19.56 -11.57
C GLU A 376 -4.87 -20.56 -12.71
N LYS A 377 -4.76 -20.06 -13.96
CA LYS A 377 -4.42 -20.91 -15.11
C LYS A 377 -3.02 -21.52 -14.99
N LYS A 378 -2.03 -20.79 -14.48
CA LYS A 378 -0.66 -21.31 -14.27
C LYS A 378 -0.62 -22.34 -13.13
N GLU A 379 -1.35 -22.11 -12.05
CA GLU A 379 -1.41 -23.01 -10.89
C GLU A 379 -2.14 -24.30 -11.25
N SER A 380 -3.26 -24.21 -11.97
CA SER A 380 -3.97 -25.40 -12.50
C SER A 380 -3.08 -26.22 -13.45
N LEU A 381 -2.33 -25.57 -14.35
CA LEU A 381 -1.36 -26.25 -15.23
C LEU A 381 -0.20 -26.90 -14.46
N ALA A 382 0.25 -26.28 -13.36
CA ALA A 382 1.30 -26.81 -12.49
C ALA A 382 0.83 -27.96 -11.58
N SER A 383 -0.47 -28.02 -11.28
CA SER A 383 -1.10 -29.05 -10.44
C SER A 383 -1.46 -30.35 -11.18
N VAL A 384 -1.23 -30.42 -12.50
CA VAL A 384 -1.42 -31.68 -13.26
C VAL A 384 -0.34 -32.67 -12.83
N PRO A 385 -0.69 -33.83 -12.24
CA PRO A 385 0.31 -34.81 -11.85
C PRO A 385 0.99 -35.35 -13.10
N VAL A 386 2.32 -35.34 -13.11
CA VAL A 386 3.12 -36.05 -14.11
C VAL A 386 2.75 -37.54 -13.99
N LYS A 387 1.87 -38.00 -14.89
CA LYS A 387 1.55 -39.43 -14.97
C LYS A 387 2.83 -40.19 -15.27
N SER A 388 3.17 -41.09 -14.36
CA SER A 388 4.23 -42.07 -14.52
C SER A 388 4.08 -42.80 -15.85
N SER A 389 5.20 -42.95 -16.52
CA SER A 389 5.41 -43.64 -17.79
C SER A 389 4.63 -44.96 -17.93
N THR A 390 3.82 -45.03 -18.98
CA THR A 390 3.52 -46.30 -19.66
C THR A 390 4.18 -46.25 -21.03
N PHE A 391 5.19 -47.12 -21.20
CA PHE A 391 5.75 -47.51 -22.48
C PHE A 391 4.63 -47.99 -23.40
N LEU A 392 4.44 -47.35 -24.55
CA LEU A 392 3.88 -47.97 -25.75
C LEU A 392 4.57 -47.36 -26.97
N ALA A 393 5.25 -48.23 -27.72
CA ALA A 393 5.99 -47.92 -28.92
C ALA A 393 5.07 -47.33 -30.00
N VAL A 394 5.43 -46.16 -30.53
CA VAL A 394 4.82 -45.61 -31.74
C VAL A 394 5.90 -45.47 -32.81
N LYS A 395 5.64 -46.16 -33.92
CA LYS A 395 6.41 -46.16 -35.16
C LYS A 395 6.61 -44.75 -35.71
N SER A 396 7.78 -44.61 -36.32
CA SER A 396 8.27 -43.48 -37.12
C SER A 396 7.24 -42.86 -38.09
N SER A 397 7.10 -41.54 -38.03
CA SER A 397 7.29 -40.62 -39.17
C SER A 397 6.93 -39.19 -38.74
N SER A 398 7.92 -38.29 -38.65
CA SER A 398 7.80 -36.82 -38.80
C SER A 398 9.02 -36.02 -38.25
N SER A 399 10.21 -36.62 -38.15
CA SER A 399 11.45 -35.90 -37.78
C SER A 399 12.10 -35.11 -38.95
N ILE A 400 11.47 -35.06 -40.13
CA ILE A 400 12.08 -34.48 -41.34
C ILE A 400 11.69 -33.00 -41.56
N ARG A 401 10.64 -32.49 -40.88
CA ARG A 401 10.15 -31.11 -41.14
C ARG A 401 10.75 -30.02 -40.26
N VAL A 402 11.33 -30.34 -39.10
CA VAL A 402 11.86 -29.31 -38.18
C VAL A 402 13.34 -28.97 -38.49
N SER A 403 14.14 -29.95 -38.92
CA SER A 403 15.55 -29.72 -39.27
C SER A 403 15.75 -28.97 -40.60
N LEU A 404 14.79 -29.03 -41.52
CA LEU A 404 14.85 -28.31 -42.79
C LEU A 404 14.55 -26.81 -42.63
N LEU A 405 13.66 -26.44 -41.71
CA LEU A 405 13.29 -25.04 -41.44
C LEU A 405 14.37 -24.25 -40.71
N ILE A 406 15.10 -24.91 -39.80
CA ILE A 406 16.23 -24.29 -39.07
C ILE A 406 17.42 -24.05 -40.02
N SER A 407 17.62 -24.92 -41.00
CA SER A 407 18.71 -24.79 -41.98
C SER A 407 18.45 -23.66 -42.99
N ILE A 408 17.20 -23.42 -43.39
CA ILE A 408 16.82 -22.35 -44.31
C ILE A 408 16.92 -20.97 -43.63
N GLN A 409 16.53 -20.84 -42.36
CA GLN A 409 16.67 -19.57 -41.63
C GLN A 409 18.13 -19.15 -41.40
N MET A 410 19.04 -20.11 -41.14
CA MET A 410 20.47 -19.82 -41.03
C MET A 410 21.11 -19.40 -42.37
N PHE A 411 20.63 -19.94 -43.50
CA PHE A 411 21.12 -19.57 -44.83
C PHE A 411 20.73 -18.14 -45.23
N PHE A 412 19.52 -17.69 -44.88
CA PHE A 412 19.10 -16.30 -45.10
C PHE A 412 19.81 -15.30 -44.19
N PHE A 413 20.15 -15.68 -42.96
CA PHE A 413 20.95 -14.85 -42.06
C PHE A 413 22.39 -14.67 -42.57
N PHE A 414 22.97 -15.72 -43.17
CA PHE A 414 24.34 -15.68 -43.73
C PHE A 414 24.43 -14.89 -45.04
N LEU A 415 23.39 -14.90 -45.88
CA LEU A 415 23.30 -14.06 -47.09
C LEU A 415 23.08 -12.59 -46.75
N TRP A 416 22.26 -12.27 -45.75
CA TRP A 416 21.99 -10.88 -45.36
C TRP A 416 23.21 -10.21 -44.70
N TYR A 417 23.98 -10.96 -43.91
CA TYR A 417 25.19 -10.45 -43.26
C TYR A 417 26.32 -10.11 -44.25
N ASN A 418 26.48 -10.90 -45.33
CA ASN A 418 27.50 -10.67 -46.35
C ASN A 418 27.15 -9.53 -47.33
N SER A 419 25.87 -9.22 -47.55
CA SER A 419 25.45 -8.09 -48.41
C SER A 419 25.53 -6.73 -47.70
N PHE A 420 25.47 -6.69 -46.36
CA PHE A 420 25.52 -5.44 -45.60
C PHE A 420 26.97 -4.99 -45.30
N SER A 421 27.91 -5.93 -45.19
CA SER A 421 29.33 -5.61 -44.97
C SER A 421 30.02 -4.96 -46.17
N SER A 422 29.58 -5.23 -47.41
CA SER A 422 30.15 -4.62 -48.62
C SER A 422 29.61 -3.20 -48.89
N LEU A 423 28.40 -2.88 -48.44
CA LEU A 423 27.80 -1.54 -48.57
C LEU A 423 28.33 -0.56 -47.52
N LEU A 424 28.61 -1.03 -46.30
CA LEU A 424 29.18 -0.20 -45.24
C LEU A 424 30.66 0.14 -45.50
N LEU A 425 31.44 -0.77 -46.08
CA LEU A 425 32.85 -0.51 -46.42
C LEU A 425 32.99 0.51 -47.57
N ASN A 426 32.12 0.45 -48.59
CA ASN A 426 32.15 1.40 -49.71
C ASN A 426 31.68 2.80 -49.31
N TRP A 427 30.77 2.92 -48.33
CA TRP A 427 30.33 4.23 -47.82
C TRP A 427 31.38 4.89 -46.91
N VAL A 428 32.14 4.09 -46.15
CA VAL A 428 33.25 4.59 -45.33
C VAL A 428 34.45 5.01 -46.19
N PHE A 429 34.76 4.28 -47.28
CA PHE A 429 35.84 4.67 -48.20
C PHE A 429 35.52 5.90 -49.07
N ALA A 430 34.26 6.10 -49.48
CA ALA A 430 33.85 7.27 -50.28
C ALA A 430 33.87 8.59 -49.49
N ASN A 431 33.63 8.55 -48.18
CA ASN A 431 33.68 9.74 -47.33
C ASN A 431 35.09 10.06 -46.81
N PHE A 432 36.00 9.08 -46.79
CA PHE A 432 37.40 9.30 -46.39
C PHE A 432 38.24 9.95 -47.51
N THR A 433 37.94 9.67 -48.79
CA THR A 433 38.62 10.30 -49.94
C THR A 433 38.13 11.72 -50.23
N ALA A 434 36.88 12.06 -49.91
CA ALA A 434 36.37 13.43 -50.01
C ALA A 434 36.94 14.37 -48.92
N GLY A 435 37.26 13.84 -47.73
CA GLY A 435 37.85 14.62 -46.63
C GLY A 435 39.34 14.98 -46.81
N ILE A 436 40.10 14.17 -47.57
CA ILE A 436 41.53 14.40 -47.78
C ILE A 436 41.81 15.41 -48.91
N LEU A 437 40.87 15.62 -49.84
CA LEU A 437 41.00 16.64 -50.90
C LEU A 437 40.63 18.06 -50.48
N LEU A 438 40.00 18.24 -49.31
CA LEU A 438 39.66 19.57 -48.76
C LEU A 438 40.77 20.16 -47.85
N PHE A 439 41.86 19.42 -47.61
CA PHE A 439 42.98 19.87 -46.76
C PHE A 439 44.17 20.49 -47.53
N PHE A 440 44.07 20.65 -48.86
CA PHE A 440 45.11 21.26 -49.69
C PHE A 440 44.72 22.57 -50.39
N TYR A 441 43.57 23.16 -50.08
CA TYR A 441 43.21 24.50 -50.52
C TYR A 441 42.40 25.20 -49.43
N TYR A 442 43.09 25.68 -48.39
CA TYR A 442 42.93 26.98 -47.72
C TYR A 442 43.92 27.12 -46.58
#